data_AF-A0A355F0B6-F1
#
_entry.id   AF-A0A355F0B6-F1
#
_cell.length_a   1.000
_cell.length_b   1.000
_cell.length_c   1.000
_cell.angle_alpha   90.00
_cell.angle_beta   90.00
_cell.angle_gamma   90.00
#
_symmetry.space_group_name_H-M   'P 1'
#
loop_
_entity.id
_entity.type
_entity.pdbx_description
1 polymer ?
#
loop_
_entity_poly.entity_id
_entity_poly.type
_entity_poly.pdbx_seq_one_letter_code
_entity_poly.pdbx_strand_id
1 'polypeptide(L)'
;MSLLLLPLLGVLPSCALAPARARPGGAGGAAAPNAAFSRALETALARGAWQDLRIEAECRDEEVLRLRSLLLLGGGVGIWNQERQLAVPRERLLAALALLHDAGFAALRESYGGKGTGRGPAWGVEMICRVRAVLDGEVWQSVQLSQGEQSAGLKQLAQSLLALGKELAPAGVSAASLDDGLAKIARGELAPETLTLQLLRQDEDPAVLEGGWILRIEGGWGQVSHQSAATAWTTPRRILLPREEIATLAGRLAAAQVEELPANLYSSWYQDVEIRVLNRRRSLLARRFAGLTPESLGASQVRFNEITALLEAVQKRVDAAAADP
;
A
#
# COMPACT_ATOMS: atom_id res chain seq x y z
N MET A 1 19.67 60.96 -21.75
CA MET A 1 18.55 60.20 -22.35
C MET A 1 18.69 58.78 -21.83
N SER A 2 18.36 58.43 -20.59
CA SER A 2 17.09 58.56 -19.86
C SER A 2 15.90 57.97 -20.60
N LEU A 3 15.64 56.68 -20.37
CA LEU A 3 14.31 56.13 -20.17
C LEU A 3 14.42 54.84 -19.35
N LEU A 4 13.83 54.90 -18.15
CA LEU A 4 13.63 53.83 -17.19
C LEU A 4 12.61 52.81 -17.69
N LEU A 5 12.77 51.55 -17.30
CA LEU A 5 11.65 50.63 -17.05
C LEU A 5 12.07 49.53 -16.06
N LEU A 6 11.51 49.63 -14.84
CA LEU A 6 11.40 48.55 -13.86
C LEU A 6 10.49 47.42 -14.40
N PRO A 7 10.62 46.21 -13.86
CA PRO A 7 9.43 45.51 -13.40
C PRO A 7 9.46 45.21 -11.91
N LEU A 8 8.28 45.39 -11.32
CA LEU A 8 7.92 45.22 -9.93
C LEU A 8 8.07 43.76 -9.46
N LEU A 9 8.57 43.63 -8.23
CA LEU A 9 8.27 42.52 -7.32
C LEU A 9 6.75 42.48 -7.06
N GLY A 10 6.09 41.46 -7.58
CA GLY A 10 4.70 41.11 -7.28
C GLY A 10 4.64 39.96 -6.28
N VAL A 11 4.34 40.31 -5.04
CA VAL A 11 4.12 39.43 -3.89
C VAL A 11 2.94 38.48 -4.18
N LEU A 12 3.16 37.17 -4.10
CA LEU A 12 2.09 36.18 -4.07
C LEU A 12 1.36 36.26 -2.71
N PRO A 13 0.04 36.43 -2.68
CA PRO A 13 -0.72 36.35 -1.44
C PRO A 13 -0.76 34.90 -0.96
N SER A 14 -0.10 34.66 0.17
CA SER A 14 -0.39 33.54 1.07
C SER A 14 -1.88 33.59 1.45
N CYS A 15 -2.69 32.76 0.81
CA CYS A 15 -4.01 32.43 1.33
C CYS A 15 -3.89 31.17 2.17
N ALA A 16 -3.97 31.43 3.48
CA ALA A 16 -4.00 30.50 4.58
C ALA A 16 -4.85 29.25 4.29
N LEU A 17 -4.23 28.08 4.36
CA LEU A 17 -4.93 26.88 4.77
C LEU A 17 -5.50 27.15 6.17
N ALA A 18 -6.83 27.11 6.29
CA ALA A 18 -7.48 27.06 7.59
C ALA A 18 -6.87 25.88 8.38
N PRO A 19 -6.45 26.10 9.63
CA PRO A 19 -5.78 25.07 10.40
C PRO A 19 -6.75 23.91 10.61
N ALA A 20 -6.36 22.73 10.15
CA ALA A 20 -6.89 21.49 10.69
C ALA A 20 -6.87 21.65 12.22
N ARG A 21 -8.04 21.53 12.84
CA ARG A 21 -8.23 21.69 14.28
C ARG A 21 -7.22 20.80 14.98
N ALA A 22 -6.11 21.38 15.41
CA ALA A 22 -5.15 20.75 16.27
C ALA A 22 -5.92 20.40 17.54
N ARG A 23 -6.12 19.11 17.77
CA ARG A 23 -6.49 18.64 19.11
C ARG A 23 -5.46 19.23 20.07
N PRO A 24 -5.88 19.88 21.18
CA PRO A 24 -4.94 20.43 22.13
C PRO A 24 -4.00 19.33 22.59
N GLY A 25 -2.70 19.64 22.59
CA GLY A 25 -1.68 18.80 23.17
C GLY A 25 -2.02 18.48 24.62
N GLY A 26 -2.52 17.26 24.83
CA GLY A 26 -2.58 16.65 26.13
C GLY A 26 -1.19 16.20 26.55
N ALA A 27 -0.82 16.52 27.79
CA ALA A 27 0.29 15.94 28.52
C ALA A 27 0.35 14.42 28.35
N GLY A 28 1.55 13.84 28.54
CA GLY A 28 1.86 12.41 28.34
C GLY A 28 1.03 11.46 29.20
N GLY A 29 -0.25 11.30 28.86
CA GLY A 29 -1.10 10.21 29.31
C GLY A 29 -0.80 8.98 28.46
N ALA A 30 -0.66 7.84 29.13
CA ALA A 30 -0.70 6.54 28.47
C ALA A 30 -1.89 6.52 27.49
N ALA A 31 -1.65 6.15 26.24
CA ALA A 31 -2.73 5.95 25.28
C ALA A 31 -3.71 4.95 25.90
N ALA A 32 -5.01 5.26 25.87
CA ALA A 32 -6.00 4.31 26.35
C ALA A 32 -5.87 3.02 25.51
N PRO A 33 -5.70 1.85 26.14
CA PRO A 33 -5.53 0.59 25.43
C PRO A 33 -6.70 0.35 24.47
N ASN A 34 -6.41 -0.17 23.28
CA ASN A 34 -7.44 -0.59 22.34
C ASN A 34 -8.10 -1.88 22.84
N ALA A 35 -9.08 -1.72 23.73
CA ALA A 35 -9.79 -2.82 24.35
C ALA A 35 -10.56 -3.69 23.33
N ALA A 36 -10.98 -3.12 22.19
CA ALA A 36 -11.64 -3.90 21.13
C ALA A 36 -10.66 -4.86 20.47
N PHE A 37 -9.48 -4.37 20.07
CA PHE A 37 -8.42 -5.21 19.52
C PHE A 37 -7.92 -6.25 20.53
N SER A 38 -7.75 -5.89 21.81
CA SER A 38 -7.36 -6.85 22.87
C SER A 38 -8.35 -8.02 22.98
N ARG A 39 -9.66 -7.73 23.02
CA ARG A 39 -10.69 -8.76 23.07
C ARG A 39 -10.71 -9.64 21.82
N ALA A 40 -10.54 -9.05 20.63
CA ALA A 40 -10.44 -9.80 19.38
C ALA A 40 -9.24 -10.76 19.42
N LEU A 41 -8.08 -10.29 19.91
CA LEU A 41 -6.86 -11.07 20.04
C LEU A 41 -7.01 -12.24 21.02
N GLU A 42 -7.55 -11.99 22.21
CA GLU A 42 -7.83 -13.02 23.22
C GLU A 42 -8.81 -14.08 22.67
N THR A 43 -9.85 -13.63 21.96
CA THR A 43 -10.85 -14.52 21.34
C THR A 43 -10.22 -15.40 20.26
N ALA A 44 -9.39 -14.82 19.39
CA ALA A 44 -8.71 -15.54 18.32
C ALA A 44 -7.72 -16.58 18.88
N LEU A 45 -6.97 -16.23 19.93
CA LEU A 45 -6.07 -17.15 20.63
C LEU A 45 -6.84 -18.29 21.31
N ALA A 46 -7.91 -17.98 22.04
CA ALA A 46 -8.71 -18.99 22.73
C ALA A 46 -9.38 -19.98 21.77
N ARG A 47 -9.84 -19.50 20.61
CA ARG A 47 -10.45 -20.35 19.56
C ARG A 47 -9.42 -21.02 18.65
N GLY A 48 -8.21 -20.48 18.60
CA GLY A 48 -7.21 -20.81 17.60
C GLY A 48 -7.62 -20.43 16.17
N ALA A 49 -8.60 -19.56 15.98
CA ALA A 49 -9.21 -19.27 14.68
C ALA A 49 -9.56 -17.79 14.52
N TRP A 50 -9.59 -17.32 13.27
CA TRP A 50 -9.87 -15.94 12.87
C TRP A 50 -10.68 -15.94 11.56
N GLN A 51 -11.42 -14.86 11.30
CA GLN A 51 -12.10 -14.61 10.04
C GLN A 51 -11.23 -13.75 9.11
N ASP A 52 -10.57 -12.74 9.67
CA ASP A 52 -9.62 -11.88 8.98
C ASP A 52 -8.39 -11.71 9.85
N LEU A 53 -7.21 -11.90 9.26
CA LEU A 53 -5.93 -11.72 9.94
C LEU A 53 -4.91 -11.15 8.97
N ARG A 54 -4.36 -9.99 9.32
CA ARG A 54 -3.21 -9.38 8.65
C ARG A 54 -2.27 -8.79 9.68
N ILE A 55 -1.01 -9.23 9.70
CA ILE A 55 0.03 -8.65 10.58
C ILE A 55 1.15 -8.12 9.69
N GLU A 56 1.43 -6.83 9.80
CA GLU A 56 2.55 -6.16 9.16
C GLU A 56 3.57 -5.78 10.24
N ALA A 57 4.82 -6.21 10.06
CA ALA A 57 5.95 -5.80 10.88
C ALA A 57 7.04 -5.23 9.98
N GLU A 58 7.49 -4.04 10.28
CA GLU A 58 8.60 -3.37 9.61
C GLU A 58 9.54 -2.84 10.68
N CYS A 59 10.85 -3.06 10.53
CA CYS A 59 11.81 -2.51 11.48
C CYS A 59 13.19 -2.44 10.83
N ARG A 60 13.88 -1.32 11.06
CA ARG A 60 15.22 -1.07 10.57
C ARG A 60 16.16 -2.04 11.25
N ASP A 61 16.90 -2.78 10.43
CA ASP A 61 18.02 -3.58 10.89
C ASP A 61 19.17 -2.64 11.23
N GLU A 62 19.70 -2.73 12.45
CA GLU A 62 20.75 -1.82 12.92
C GLU A 62 22.11 -2.12 12.29
N GLU A 63 22.34 -3.35 11.82
CA GLU A 63 23.60 -3.76 11.20
C GLU A 63 23.63 -3.37 9.73
N VAL A 64 22.55 -3.67 9.01
CA VAL A 64 22.47 -3.46 7.55
C VAL A 64 21.87 -2.09 7.20
N LEU A 65 21.34 -1.37 8.19
CA LEU A 65 20.64 -0.09 8.05
C LEU A 65 19.48 -0.12 7.04
N ARG A 66 18.93 -1.32 6.76
CA ARG A 66 17.80 -1.52 5.84
C ARG A 66 16.53 -1.85 6.62
N LEU A 67 15.41 -1.34 6.16
CA LEU A 67 14.09 -1.72 6.68
C LEU A 67 13.79 -3.16 6.24
N ARG A 68 13.62 -4.07 7.20
CA ARG A 68 13.07 -5.39 6.93
C ARG A 68 11.57 -5.35 7.09
N SER A 69 10.87 -6.13 6.31
CA SER A 69 9.40 -6.21 6.37
C SER A 69 8.91 -7.65 6.35
N LEU A 70 7.84 -7.89 7.09
CA LEU A 70 7.07 -9.12 7.07
C LEU A 70 5.60 -8.75 7.04
N LEU A 71 4.87 -9.32 6.09
CA LEU A 71 3.41 -9.34 6.06
C LEU A 71 2.96 -10.79 6.26
N LEU A 72 2.09 -11.05 7.23
CA LEU A 72 1.44 -12.32 7.47
C LEU A 72 -0.06 -12.19 7.18
N LEU A 73 -0.62 -13.16 6.48
CA LEU A 73 -2.02 -13.22 6.10
C LEU A 73 -2.66 -14.49 6.70
N GLY A 74 -3.91 -14.37 7.14
CA GLY A 74 -4.66 -15.43 7.82
C GLY A 74 -4.81 -16.73 7.04
N GLY A 75 -4.66 -16.70 5.72
CA GLY A 75 -4.70 -17.87 4.84
C GLY A 75 -3.41 -18.70 4.80
N GLY A 76 -2.42 -18.42 5.66
CA GLY A 76 -1.14 -19.15 5.68
C GLY A 76 -0.12 -18.64 4.65
N VAL A 77 -0.28 -17.40 4.19
CA VAL A 77 0.65 -16.74 3.27
C VAL A 77 1.42 -15.68 4.03
N GLY A 78 2.74 -15.65 3.85
CA GLY A 78 3.61 -14.58 4.33
C GLY A 78 4.33 -13.91 3.16
N ILE A 79 4.71 -12.64 3.30
CA ILE A 79 5.56 -11.91 2.35
C ILE A 79 6.73 -11.32 3.12
N TRP A 80 7.94 -11.77 2.80
CA TRP A 80 9.19 -11.35 3.42
C TRP A 80 9.94 -10.36 2.54
N ASN A 81 10.26 -9.19 3.09
CA ASN A 81 10.97 -8.07 2.43
C ASN A 81 10.38 -7.65 1.08
N GLN A 82 9.09 -7.92 0.85
CA GLN A 82 8.48 -7.84 -0.48
C GLN A 82 9.17 -8.74 -1.53
N GLU A 83 10.10 -9.62 -1.19
CA GLU A 83 10.91 -10.38 -2.15
C GLU A 83 10.47 -11.82 -2.31
N ARG A 84 9.88 -12.38 -1.25
CA ARG A 84 9.55 -13.81 -1.17
C ARG A 84 8.18 -14.01 -0.56
N GLN A 85 7.40 -14.90 -1.16
CA GLN A 85 6.25 -15.51 -0.52
C GLN A 85 6.71 -16.67 0.38
N LEU A 86 6.12 -16.73 1.57
CA LEU A 86 6.32 -17.78 2.55
C LEU A 86 5.05 -18.61 2.67
N ALA A 87 5.19 -19.92 2.78
CA ALA A 87 4.15 -20.76 3.36
C ALA A 87 4.25 -20.67 4.88
N VAL A 88 3.19 -20.20 5.53
CA VAL A 88 3.16 -19.96 6.98
C VAL A 88 2.17 -20.95 7.62
N PRO A 89 2.68 -21.97 8.35
CA PRO A 89 1.82 -22.89 9.06
C PRO A 89 0.92 -22.17 10.07
N ARG A 90 -0.27 -22.72 10.33
CA ARG A 90 -1.23 -22.14 11.27
C ARG A 90 -0.65 -21.96 12.67
N GLU A 91 0.21 -22.88 13.10
CA GLU A 91 0.91 -22.83 14.39
C GLU A 91 1.82 -21.60 14.48
N ARG A 92 2.44 -21.19 13.37
CA ARG A 92 3.27 -19.99 13.30
C ARG A 92 2.43 -18.71 13.30
N LEU A 93 1.25 -18.72 12.68
CA LEU A 93 0.28 -17.62 12.79
C LEU A 93 -0.24 -17.46 14.23
N LEU A 94 -0.55 -18.57 14.90
CA LEU A 94 -0.91 -18.54 16.33
C LEU A 94 0.23 -18.02 17.20
N ALA A 95 1.47 -18.45 16.93
CA ALA A 95 2.64 -17.92 17.63
C ALA A 95 2.80 -16.39 17.39
N ALA A 96 2.52 -15.90 16.18
CA ALA A 96 2.54 -14.46 15.89
C ALA A 96 1.45 -13.69 16.67
N LEU A 97 0.24 -14.25 16.80
CA LEU A 97 -0.81 -13.68 17.66
C LEU A 97 -0.41 -13.68 19.14
N ALA A 98 0.22 -14.76 19.62
CA ALA A 98 0.72 -14.84 20.99
C ALA A 98 1.79 -13.77 21.26
N LEU A 99 2.70 -13.53 20.29
CA LEU A 99 3.68 -12.43 20.39
C LEU A 99 3.01 -11.06 20.54
N LEU A 100 1.93 -10.78 19.79
CA LEU A 100 1.17 -9.53 19.94
C LEU A 100 0.54 -9.42 21.33
N HIS A 101 -0.01 -10.52 21.84
CA HIS A 101 -0.67 -10.57 23.15
C HIS A 101 0.33 -10.35 24.28
N ASP A 102 1.42 -11.11 24.29
CA ASP A 102 2.42 -11.09 25.34
C ASP A 102 3.20 -9.75 25.39
N ALA A 103 3.36 -9.10 24.23
CA ALA A 103 3.93 -7.76 24.16
C ALA A 103 2.97 -6.65 24.61
N GLY A 104 1.71 -6.98 24.93
CA GLY A 104 0.69 -6.00 25.25
C GLY A 104 0.44 -5.02 24.10
N PHE A 105 0.48 -5.51 22.85
CA PHE A 105 0.46 -4.67 21.64
C PHE A 105 -0.71 -3.66 21.62
N ALA A 106 -1.89 -4.08 22.08
CA ALA A 106 -3.08 -3.23 22.17
C ALA A 106 -2.95 -2.04 23.14
N ALA A 107 -2.00 -2.10 24.07
CA ALA A 107 -1.71 -1.05 25.05
C ALA A 107 -0.50 -0.17 24.65
N LEU A 108 0.24 -0.52 23.59
CA LEU A 108 1.29 0.34 23.05
C LEU A 108 0.70 1.64 22.51
N ARG A 109 1.49 2.71 22.51
CA ARG A 109 1.08 3.98 21.92
C ARG A 109 1.03 3.86 20.40
N GLU A 110 0.07 4.54 19.78
CA GLU A 110 -0.05 4.56 18.31
C GLU A 110 1.21 5.10 17.62
N SER A 111 1.91 6.06 18.26
CA SER A 111 3.15 6.62 17.75
C SER A 111 4.14 6.98 18.87
N TYR A 112 5.41 6.68 18.61
CA TYR A 112 6.59 7.09 19.39
C TYR A 112 7.48 8.00 18.53
N GLY A 113 8.07 9.01 19.16
CA GLY A 113 8.92 10.00 18.48
C GLY A 113 8.15 11.11 17.76
N GLY A 114 8.83 11.84 16.87
CA GLY A 114 8.23 12.86 15.99
C GLY A 114 7.96 14.25 16.61
N LYS A 115 8.21 14.44 17.91
CA LYS A 115 8.26 15.78 18.51
C LYS A 115 9.62 16.39 18.21
N GLY A 116 9.73 17.12 17.10
CA GLY A 116 10.95 17.85 16.77
C GLY A 116 11.35 18.77 17.94
N THR A 117 12.63 18.75 18.31
CA THR A 117 13.23 19.93 18.96
C THR A 117 13.01 21.07 17.99
N GLY A 118 12.35 22.17 18.35
CA GLY A 118 11.90 23.24 17.45
C GLY A 118 13.00 24.05 16.70
N ARG A 119 14.05 23.39 16.20
CA ARG A 119 15.09 23.95 15.34
C ARG A 119 15.29 23.02 14.14
N GLY A 120 14.75 23.44 13.00
CA GLY A 120 15.05 22.83 11.71
C GLY A 120 13.81 22.37 10.96
N PRO A 121 13.85 22.35 9.62
CA PRO A 121 12.73 21.93 8.81
C PRO A 121 12.53 20.41 8.97
N ALA A 122 11.28 19.93 8.83
CA ALA A 122 10.84 18.54 9.10
C ALA A 122 11.46 17.43 8.22
N TRP A 123 12.52 17.74 7.48
CA TRP A 123 13.28 16.78 6.67
C TRP A 123 14.24 16.02 7.61
N GLY A 124 14.02 14.72 7.81
CA GLY A 124 14.92 13.85 8.58
C GLY A 124 14.25 12.98 9.66
N VAL A 125 12.93 13.08 9.83
CA VAL A 125 12.18 12.13 10.67
C VAL A 125 11.69 10.99 9.77
N GLU A 126 12.30 9.82 9.93
CA GLU A 126 11.98 8.61 9.16
C GLU A 126 11.26 7.62 10.07
N MET A 127 10.32 6.83 9.53
CA MET A 127 9.84 5.65 10.23
C MET A 127 10.96 4.62 10.31
N ILE A 128 11.24 4.15 11.53
CA ILE A 128 12.25 3.11 11.75
C ILE A 128 11.64 1.77 12.13
N CYS A 129 10.51 1.74 12.83
CA CYS A 129 9.78 0.50 13.11
C CYS A 129 8.27 0.74 13.14
N ARG A 130 7.51 -0.27 12.72
CA ARG A 130 6.05 -0.27 12.65
C ARG A 130 5.55 -1.69 12.86
N VAL A 131 4.53 -1.84 13.70
CA VAL A 131 3.70 -3.04 13.72
C VAL A 131 2.26 -2.61 13.53
N ARG A 132 1.58 -3.22 12.58
CA ARG A 132 0.17 -3.02 12.29
C ARG A 132 -0.52 -4.37 12.23
N ALA A 133 -1.67 -4.51 12.87
CA ALA A 133 -2.47 -5.72 12.80
C ALA A 133 -3.93 -5.41 12.49
N VAL A 134 -4.52 -6.25 11.66
CA VAL A 134 -5.96 -6.35 11.42
C VAL A 134 -6.39 -7.73 11.89
N LEU A 135 -7.42 -7.77 12.74
CA LEU A 135 -7.97 -9.02 13.26
C LEU A 135 -9.48 -8.87 13.43
N ASP A 136 -10.25 -9.69 12.71
CA ASP A 136 -11.71 -9.75 12.80
C ASP A 136 -12.41 -8.38 12.74
N GLY A 137 -11.94 -7.51 11.83
CA GLY A 137 -12.46 -6.16 11.62
C GLY A 137 -11.82 -5.08 12.51
N GLU A 138 -11.09 -5.46 13.56
CA GLU A 138 -10.37 -4.52 14.42
C GLU A 138 -8.98 -4.21 13.85
N VAL A 139 -8.56 -2.94 13.95
CA VAL A 139 -7.27 -2.48 13.44
C VAL A 139 -6.51 -1.77 14.56
N TRP A 140 -5.24 -2.12 14.71
CA TRP A 140 -4.32 -1.39 15.58
C TRP A 140 -2.94 -1.25 14.94
N GLN A 141 -2.28 -0.12 15.23
CA GLN A 141 -0.96 0.19 14.72
C GLN A 141 -0.15 0.92 15.78
N SER A 142 1.14 0.57 15.87
CA SER A 142 2.13 1.31 16.63
C SER A 142 3.34 1.60 15.73
N VAL A 143 3.71 2.87 15.62
CA VAL A 143 4.83 3.36 14.79
C VAL A 143 5.90 4.00 15.68
N GLN A 144 7.16 3.85 15.29
CA GLN A 144 8.28 4.54 15.89
C GLN A 144 9.11 5.25 14.83
N LEU A 145 9.39 6.51 15.10
CA LEU A 145 10.15 7.41 14.24
C LEU A 145 11.61 7.53 14.72
N SER A 146 12.50 7.91 13.80
CA SER A 146 13.95 7.99 14.01
C SER A 146 14.38 8.99 15.09
N GLN A 147 13.51 9.94 15.43
CA GLN A 147 13.79 10.99 16.42
C GLN A 147 12.76 10.99 17.55
N GLY A 148 13.23 11.30 18.76
CA GLY A 148 12.41 11.42 19.97
C GLY A 148 12.31 10.11 20.76
N GLU A 149 11.25 9.98 21.55
CA GLU A 149 10.99 8.81 22.39
C GLU A 149 10.98 7.51 21.58
N GLN A 150 11.60 6.46 22.12
CA GLN A 150 11.72 5.14 21.52
C GLN A 150 11.06 4.10 22.42
N SER A 151 10.46 3.07 21.83
CA SER A 151 9.80 1.97 22.54
C SER A 151 10.60 0.67 22.36
N ALA A 152 11.25 0.23 23.44
CA ALA A 152 11.92 -1.07 23.46
C ALA A 152 10.93 -2.23 23.21
N GLY A 153 9.71 -2.13 23.78
CA GLY A 153 8.66 -3.14 23.59
C GLY A 153 8.21 -3.27 22.14
N LEU A 154 7.97 -2.14 21.44
CA LEU A 154 7.62 -2.17 20.01
C LEU A 154 8.76 -2.76 19.17
N LYS A 155 10.00 -2.32 19.42
CA LYS A 155 11.18 -2.80 18.69
C LYS A 155 11.35 -4.31 18.87
N GLN A 156 11.23 -4.81 20.10
CA GLN A 156 11.34 -6.23 20.42
C GLN A 156 10.22 -7.04 19.75
N LEU A 157 8.97 -6.57 19.82
CA LEU A 157 7.84 -7.21 19.14
C LEU A 157 8.07 -7.30 17.62
N ALA A 158 8.45 -6.19 16.99
CA ALA A 158 8.74 -6.17 15.56
C ALA A 158 9.87 -7.14 15.19
N GLN A 159 10.96 -7.17 15.98
CA GLN A 159 12.08 -8.09 15.77
C GLN A 159 11.67 -9.56 15.92
N SER A 160 10.84 -9.91 16.92
CA SER A 160 10.33 -11.26 17.10
C SER A 160 9.45 -11.71 15.92
N LEU A 161 8.58 -10.82 15.42
CA LEU A 161 7.79 -11.10 14.22
C LEU A 161 8.70 -11.28 12.99
N LEU A 162 9.66 -10.38 12.77
CA LEU A 162 10.61 -10.47 11.65
C LEU A 162 11.48 -11.74 11.72
N ALA A 163 11.78 -12.26 12.91
CA ALA A 163 12.51 -13.50 13.08
C ALA A 163 11.77 -14.70 12.47
N LEU A 164 10.43 -14.74 12.56
CA LEU A 164 9.61 -15.76 11.89
C LEU A 164 9.79 -15.70 10.37
N GLY A 165 9.78 -14.49 9.80
CA GLY A 165 10.02 -14.27 8.38
C GLY A 165 11.41 -14.74 7.95
N LYS A 166 12.44 -14.40 8.72
CA LYS A 166 13.83 -14.82 8.49
C LYS A 166 14.00 -16.35 8.52
N GLU A 167 13.33 -17.03 9.45
CA GLU A 167 13.35 -18.49 9.58
C GLU A 167 12.74 -19.18 8.34
N LEU A 168 11.61 -18.67 7.85
CA LEU A 168 10.86 -19.26 6.74
C LEU A 168 11.40 -18.86 5.36
N ALA A 169 12.11 -17.73 5.25
CA ALA A 169 12.59 -17.16 3.99
C ALA A 169 13.40 -18.11 3.07
N PRO A 170 14.27 -19.01 3.58
CA PRO A 170 15.04 -19.90 2.71
C PRO A 170 14.17 -20.82 1.84
N ALA A 171 13.00 -21.22 2.32
CA ALA A 171 12.03 -22.04 1.58
C ALA A 171 11.00 -21.21 0.78
N GLY A 172 11.08 -19.88 0.85
CA GLY A 172 10.13 -18.98 0.21
C GLY A 172 10.29 -18.89 -1.31
N VAL A 173 9.17 -18.72 -2.00
CA VAL A 173 9.09 -18.57 -3.47
C VAL A 173 9.31 -17.10 -3.85
N SER A 174 10.20 -16.83 -4.81
CA SER A 174 10.46 -15.49 -5.34
C SER A 174 10.06 -15.36 -6.81
N ALA A 175 10.04 -14.12 -7.30
CA ALA A 175 9.89 -13.81 -8.72
C ALA A 175 11.22 -13.31 -9.32
N ALA A 176 11.66 -13.95 -10.41
CA ALA A 176 12.88 -13.58 -11.13
C ALA A 176 12.71 -12.27 -11.90
N SER A 177 11.51 -12.03 -12.44
CA SER A 177 11.10 -10.81 -13.14
C SER A 177 9.62 -10.51 -12.84
N LEU A 178 9.08 -9.41 -13.37
CA LEU A 178 7.66 -9.10 -13.18
C LEU A 178 6.78 -10.13 -13.91
N ASP A 179 7.12 -10.44 -15.17
CA ASP A 179 6.37 -11.40 -15.98
C ASP A 179 6.45 -12.84 -15.40
N ASP A 180 7.60 -13.24 -14.84
CA ASP A 180 7.72 -14.50 -14.09
C ASP A 180 6.80 -14.53 -12.86
N GLY A 181 6.75 -13.43 -12.11
CA GLY A 181 5.85 -13.29 -10.96
C GLY A 181 4.37 -13.41 -11.35
N LEU A 182 3.95 -12.71 -12.40
CA LEU A 182 2.59 -12.77 -12.93
C LEU A 182 2.23 -14.19 -13.41
N ALA A 183 3.15 -14.85 -14.13
CA ALA A 183 2.96 -16.23 -14.56
C ALA A 183 2.86 -17.22 -13.39
N LYS A 184 3.66 -17.03 -12.33
CA LYS A 184 3.59 -17.83 -11.10
C LYS A 184 2.26 -17.67 -10.36
N ILE A 185 1.71 -16.44 -10.31
CA ILE A 185 0.38 -16.22 -9.75
C ILE A 185 -0.68 -16.96 -10.59
N ALA A 186 -0.60 -16.84 -11.92
CA ALA A 186 -1.53 -17.51 -12.82
C ALA A 186 -1.52 -19.05 -12.69
N ARG A 187 -0.36 -19.64 -12.41
CA ARG A 187 -0.21 -21.09 -12.17
C ARG A 187 -0.45 -21.52 -10.71
N GLY A 188 -0.70 -20.58 -9.79
CA GLY A 188 -0.92 -20.87 -8.37
C GLY A 188 0.35 -21.14 -7.54
N GLU A 189 1.54 -20.88 -8.08
CA GLU A 189 2.81 -20.98 -7.35
C GLU A 189 3.02 -19.80 -6.40
N LEU A 190 2.59 -18.61 -6.81
CA LEU A 190 2.45 -17.44 -5.96
C LEU A 190 0.97 -17.19 -5.66
N ALA A 191 0.69 -16.74 -4.45
CA ALA A 191 -0.63 -16.41 -3.98
C ALA A 191 -1.09 -15.09 -4.63
N PRO A 192 -2.39 -14.96 -4.96
CA PRO A 192 -2.98 -13.73 -5.48
C PRO A 192 -2.66 -12.47 -4.69
N GLU A 193 -2.47 -12.58 -3.38
CA GLU A 193 -2.17 -11.46 -2.48
C GLU A 193 -0.79 -10.84 -2.72
N THR A 194 0.09 -11.51 -3.47
CA THR A 194 1.39 -10.95 -3.90
C THR A 194 1.27 -9.95 -5.05
N LEU A 195 0.11 -9.90 -5.72
CA LEU A 195 -0.19 -8.93 -6.78
C LEU A 195 -0.69 -7.63 -6.18
N THR A 196 -0.08 -6.52 -6.58
CA THR A 196 -0.63 -5.17 -6.42
C THR A 196 -0.82 -4.54 -7.79
N LEU A 197 -1.99 -3.96 -8.03
CA LEU A 197 -2.28 -3.18 -9.23
C LEU A 197 -2.84 -1.82 -8.83
N GLN A 198 -2.47 -0.79 -9.58
CA GLN A 198 -3.10 0.52 -9.50
C GLN A 198 -3.33 1.04 -10.91
N LEU A 199 -4.51 1.61 -11.14
CA LEU A 199 -4.79 2.42 -12.33
C LEU A 199 -5.43 3.72 -11.86
N LEU A 200 -4.72 4.82 -12.05
CA LEU A 200 -5.26 6.17 -11.97
C LEU A 200 -5.69 6.60 -13.37
N ARG A 201 -6.92 7.09 -13.50
CA ARG A 201 -7.43 7.72 -14.72
C ARG A 201 -8.01 9.07 -14.34
N GLN A 202 -7.58 10.14 -14.99
CA GLN A 202 -8.08 11.50 -14.76
C GLN A 202 -7.84 12.36 -15.99
N ASP A 203 -8.44 13.55 -16.02
CA ASP A 203 -8.15 14.54 -17.05
C ASP A 203 -6.68 15.01 -16.96
N GLU A 204 -6.13 15.54 -18.06
CA GLU A 204 -4.80 16.16 -18.03
C GLU A 204 -4.81 17.46 -17.24
N ASP A 205 -5.94 18.18 -17.23
CA ASP A 205 -6.16 19.32 -16.36
C ASP A 205 -6.61 18.83 -14.97
N PRO A 206 -5.77 18.95 -13.92
CA PRO A 206 -6.14 18.52 -12.57
C PRO A 206 -7.29 19.32 -11.95
N ALA A 207 -7.68 20.47 -12.55
CA ALA A 207 -8.87 21.21 -12.14
C ALA A 207 -10.17 20.56 -12.64
N VAL A 208 -10.10 19.70 -13.67
CA VAL A 208 -11.23 18.95 -14.20
C VAL A 208 -11.34 17.64 -13.43
N LEU A 209 -12.26 17.63 -12.46
CA LEU A 209 -12.49 16.48 -11.59
C LEU A 209 -13.44 15.43 -12.20
N GLU A 210 -14.09 15.76 -13.32
CA GLU A 210 -15.11 14.92 -13.94
C GLU A 210 -14.48 13.65 -14.54
N GLY A 211 -15.00 12.49 -14.16
CA GLY A 211 -14.55 11.20 -14.67
C GLY A 211 -13.22 10.69 -14.10
N GLY A 212 -12.61 11.41 -13.16
CA GLY A 212 -11.38 10.99 -12.49
C GLY A 212 -11.62 9.90 -11.43
N TRP A 213 -10.85 8.82 -11.48
CA TRP A 213 -10.91 7.73 -10.51
C TRP A 213 -9.59 6.99 -10.37
N ILE A 214 -9.45 6.27 -9.27
CA ILE A 214 -8.33 5.38 -9.00
C ILE A 214 -8.84 4.00 -8.57
N LEU A 215 -8.41 2.98 -9.30
CA LEU A 215 -8.55 1.57 -8.93
C LEU A 215 -7.28 1.12 -8.23
N ARG A 216 -7.42 0.41 -7.12
CA ARG A 216 -6.34 -0.33 -6.46
C ARG A 216 -6.77 -1.78 -6.26
N ILE A 217 -5.92 -2.72 -6.62
CA ILE A 217 -6.06 -4.13 -6.27
C ILE A 217 -4.90 -4.47 -5.35
N GLU A 218 -5.18 -4.76 -4.08
CA GLU A 218 -4.16 -5.10 -3.09
C GLU A 218 -4.71 -6.12 -2.08
N GLY A 219 -3.94 -7.16 -1.78
CA GLY A 219 -4.29 -8.15 -0.74
C GLY A 219 -5.63 -8.84 -1.01
N GLY A 220 -5.99 -9.03 -2.28
CA GLY A 220 -7.25 -9.64 -2.70
C GLY A 220 -8.44 -8.67 -2.86
N TRP A 221 -8.30 -7.39 -2.48
CA TRP A 221 -9.39 -6.41 -2.55
C TRP A 221 -9.27 -5.54 -3.77
N GLY A 222 -10.37 -5.39 -4.53
CA GLY A 222 -10.54 -4.34 -5.53
C GLY A 222 -11.18 -3.11 -4.87
N GLN A 223 -10.53 -1.95 -5.00
CA GLN A 223 -10.93 -0.70 -4.37
C GLN A 223 -11.01 0.42 -5.39
N VAL A 224 -12.10 1.19 -5.40
CA VAL A 224 -12.28 2.33 -6.31
C VAL A 224 -12.59 3.58 -5.50
N SER A 225 -11.86 4.66 -5.79
CA SER A 225 -12.17 6.01 -5.31
C SER A 225 -12.32 6.94 -6.50
N HIS A 226 -13.32 7.82 -6.45
CA HIS A 226 -13.56 8.83 -7.48
C HIS A 226 -13.06 10.19 -7.01
N GLN A 227 -12.71 11.08 -7.93
CA GLN A 227 -12.33 12.43 -7.58
C GLN A 227 -13.52 13.19 -7.02
N SER A 228 -13.24 14.08 -6.07
CA SER A 228 -14.25 14.86 -5.33
C SER A 228 -13.72 16.25 -5.04
N ALA A 229 -14.48 17.28 -5.38
CA ALA A 229 -14.12 18.68 -5.08
C ALA A 229 -14.02 18.93 -3.57
N ALA A 230 -14.77 18.20 -2.75
CA ALA A 230 -14.82 18.42 -1.30
C ALA A 230 -13.65 17.75 -0.56
N THR A 231 -13.20 16.59 -1.02
CA THR A 231 -12.28 15.70 -0.27
C THR A 231 -11.07 15.24 -1.07
N ALA A 232 -10.87 15.80 -2.28
CA ALA A 232 -9.99 15.29 -3.34
C ALA A 232 -10.40 13.90 -3.88
N TRP A 233 -10.72 12.95 -3.00
CA TRP A 233 -11.17 11.61 -3.32
C TRP A 233 -12.37 11.20 -2.47
N THR A 234 -13.28 10.41 -3.02
CA THR A 234 -14.37 9.78 -2.26
C THR A 234 -13.83 8.69 -1.32
N THR A 235 -14.63 8.30 -0.33
CA THR A 235 -14.35 7.07 0.42
C THR A 235 -14.24 5.88 -0.55
N PRO A 236 -13.21 5.03 -0.43
CA PRO A 236 -13.05 3.90 -1.32
C PRO A 236 -14.21 2.91 -1.19
N ARG A 237 -14.83 2.57 -2.33
CA ARG A 237 -15.68 1.38 -2.45
C ARG A 237 -14.78 0.17 -2.56
N ARG A 238 -15.17 -0.96 -1.95
CA ARG A 238 -14.33 -2.17 -1.94
C ARG A 238 -15.15 -3.44 -2.14
N ILE A 239 -14.57 -4.38 -2.89
CA ILE A 239 -15.06 -5.76 -3.00
C ILE A 239 -13.90 -6.73 -2.83
N LEU A 240 -14.20 -7.91 -2.30
CA LEU A 240 -13.24 -9.02 -2.32
C LEU A 240 -13.26 -9.64 -3.72
N LEU A 241 -12.09 -9.72 -4.35
CA LEU A 241 -11.94 -10.38 -5.64
C LEU A 241 -11.65 -11.88 -5.41
N PRO A 242 -12.36 -12.80 -6.08
CA PRO A 242 -12.05 -14.21 -6.05
C PRO A 242 -10.59 -14.48 -6.45
N ARG A 243 -9.95 -15.45 -5.78
CA ARG A 243 -8.56 -15.84 -6.05
C ARG A 243 -8.34 -16.23 -7.53
N GLU A 244 -9.29 -16.95 -8.11
CA GLU A 244 -9.25 -17.37 -9.53
C GLU A 244 -9.31 -16.19 -10.50
N GLU A 245 -10.05 -15.13 -10.14
CA GLU A 245 -10.12 -13.92 -10.95
C GLU A 245 -8.79 -13.18 -10.96
N ILE A 246 -8.15 -13.05 -9.80
CA ILE A 246 -6.82 -12.43 -9.70
C ILE A 246 -5.78 -13.26 -10.45
N ALA A 247 -5.85 -14.60 -10.36
CA ALA A 247 -4.98 -15.49 -11.13
C ALA A 247 -5.18 -15.32 -12.65
N THR A 248 -6.44 -15.21 -13.09
CA THR A 248 -6.78 -14.94 -14.49
C THR A 248 -6.26 -13.59 -14.95
N LEU A 249 -6.43 -12.54 -14.13
CA LEU A 249 -5.89 -11.21 -14.40
C LEU A 249 -4.37 -11.24 -14.52
N ALA A 250 -3.68 -11.89 -13.57
CA ALA A 250 -2.23 -12.06 -13.62
C ALA A 250 -1.77 -12.79 -14.89
N GLY A 251 -2.47 -13.86 -15.31
CA GLY A 251 -2.16 -14.59 -16.53
C GLY A 251 -2.31 -13.74 -17.79
N ARG A 252 -3.35 -12.89 -17.85
CA ARG A 252 -3.53 -11.95 -18.97
C ARG A 252 -2.49 -10.84 -18.98
N LEU A 253 -2.09 -10.34 -17.81
CA LEU A 253 -1.00 -9.37 -17.71
C LEU A 253 0.34 -9.99 -18.15
N ALA A 254 0.64 -11.22 -17.74
CA ALA A 254 1.83 -11.94 -18.19
C ALA A 254 1.84 -12.13 -19.71
N ALA A 255 0.70 -12.51 -20.31
CA ALA A 255 0.57 -12.65 -21.76
C ALA A 255 0.74 -11.32 -22.52
N ALA A 256 0.43 -10.20 -21.88
CA ALA A 256 0.68 -8.86 -22.42
C ALA A 256 2.15 -8.41 -22.29
N GLN A 257 3.02 -9.21 -21.67
CA GLN A 257 4.46 -8.94 -21.49
C GLN A 257 4.70 -7.52 -20.98
N VAL A 258 4.09 -7.20 -19.82
CA VAL A 258 4.03 -5.83 -19.30
C VAL A 258 5.41 -5.23 -19.05
N GLU A 259 6.41 -6.07 -18.81
CA GLU A 259 7.80 -5.66 -18.59
C GLU A 259 8.44 -5.06 -19.85
N GLU A 260 8.00 -5.48 -21.04
CA GLU A 260 8.50 -5.01 -22.34
C GLU A 260 7.82 -3.71 -22.83
N LEU A 261 6.71 -3.30 -22.22
CA LEU A 261 5.99 -2.10 -22.65
C LEU A 261 6.81 -0.83 -22.40
N PRO A 262 6.80 0.15 -23.32
CA PRO A 262 7.46 1.44 -23.10
C PRO A 262 6.83 2.15 -21.90
N ALA A 263 7.66 2.87 -21.13
CA ALA A 263 7.19 3.59 -19.94
C ALA A 263 6.20 4.72 -20.27
N ASN A 264 6.29 5.28 -21.48
CA ASN A 264 5.39 6.31 -21.99
C ASN A 264 4.58 5.74 -23.15
N LEU A 265 3.27 5.84 -23.04
CA LEU A 265 2.29 5.39 -24.03
C LEU A 265 1.33 6.54 -24.37
N TYR A 266 0.49 6.34 -25.38
CA TYR A 266 -0.52 7.33 -25.75
C TYR A 266 -1.85 7.05 -25.04
N SER A 267 -2.50 8.10 -24.55
CA SER A 267 -3.90 8.07 -24.16
C SER A 267 -4.50 9.47 -24.32
N SER A 268 -5.81 9.55 -24.57
CA SER A 268 -6.53 10.83 -24.55
C SER A 268 -6.81 11.33 -23.13
N TRP A 269 -6.59 10.47 -22.13
CA TRP A 269 -6.70 10.77 -20.70
C TRP A 269 -5.32 10.66 -20.06
N TYR A 270 -5.13 11.27 -18.89
CA TYR A 270 -4.00 10.94 -18.05
C TYR A 270 -4.26 9.58 -17.39
N GLN A 271 -3.40 8.60 -17.67
CA GLN A 271 -3.44 7.27 -17.09
C GLN A 271 -2.09 6.88 -16.51
N ASP A 272 -2.07 6.49 -15.24
CA ASP A 272 -0.89 5.92 -14.57
C ASP A 272 -1.23 4.51 -14.08
N VAL A 273 -0.54 3.51 -14.65
CA VAL A 273 -0.70 2.10 -14.33
C VAL A 273 0.54 1.62 -13.59
N GLU A 274 0.35 1.16 -12.36
CA GLU A 274 1.39 0.48 -11.58
C GLU A 274 1.03 -1.00 -11.44
N ILE A 275 1.96 -1.87 -11.84
CA ILE A 275 1.84 -3.32 -11.71
C ILE A 275 3.00 -3.78 -10.85
N ARG A 276 2.71 -4.51 -9.77
CA ARG A 276 3.71 -5.03 -8.86
C ARG A 276 3.41 -6.46 -8.47
N VAL A 277 4.41 -7.32 -8.53
CA VAL A 277 4.41 -8.65 -7.91
C VAL A 277 5.63 -8.73 -7.02
N LEU A 278 5.41 -8.92 -5.71
CA LEU A 278 6.52 -8.87 -4.75
C LEU A 278 7.30 -7.54 -4.91
N ASN A 279 8.61 -7.59 -5.15
CA ASN A 279 9.49 -6.42 -5.30
C ASN A 279 9.69 -6.04 -6.76
N ARG A 280 9.03 -6.72 -7.70
CA ARG A 280 9.08 -6.45 -9.13
C ARG A 280 7.97 -5.48 -9.47
N ARG A 281 8.30 -4.34 -10.08
CA ARG A 281 7.34 -3.28 -10.39
C ARG A 281 7.55 -2.73 -11.80
N ARG A 282 6.45 -2.43 -12.48
CA ARG A 282 6.40 -1.59 -13.68
C ARG A 282 5.42 -0.44 -13.48
N SER A 283 5.85 0.78 -13.82
CA SER A 283 4.97 1.95 -13.99
C SER A 283 4.86 2.26 -15.47
N LEU A 284 3.63 2.47 -15.94
CA LEU A 284 3.33 2.86 -17.30
C LEU A 284 2.50 4.15 -17.24
N LEU A 285 2.96 5.18 -17.93
CA LEU A 285 2.28 6.46 -18.04
C LEU A 285 1.74 6.61 -19.45
N ALA A 286 0.43 6.82 -19.59
CA ALA A 286 -0.18 7.13 -20.87
C ALA A 286 -0.90 8.47 -20.81
N ARG A 287 -0.59 9.35 -21.77
CA ARG A 287 -1.21 10.67 -21.93
C ARG A 287 -0.91 11.20 -23.34
N ARG A 288 -1.30 12.44 -23.65
CA ARG A 288 -0.90 13.07 -24.91
C ARG A 288 0.55 13.52 -24.81
N PHE A 289 1.42 12.86 -25.58
CA PHE A 289 2.79 13.27 -25.78
C PHE A 289 2.99 13.77 -27.21
N ALA A 290 3.78 14.83 -27.36
CA ALA A 290 4.18 15.29 -28.69
C ALA A 290 4.92 14.17 -29.43
N GLY A 291 4.46 13.83 -30.64
CA GLY A 291 5.10 12.82 -31.49
C GLY A 291 4.79 11.37 -31.12
N LEU A 292 3.99 11.10 -30.08
CA LEU A 292 3.46 9.76 -29.82
C LEU A 292 2.00 9.69 -30.26
N THR A 293 1.71 8.73 -31.13
CA THR A 293 0.36 8.34 -31.53
C THR A 293 0.18 6.83 -31.33
N PRO A 294 -1.07 6.33 -31.27
CA PRO A 294 -1.32 4.89 -31.23
C PRO A 294 -0.60 4.12 -32.35
N GLU A 295 -0.54 4.69 -33.55
CA GLU A 295 0.08 4.08 -34.72
C GLU A 295 1.60 4.00 -34.56
N SER A 296 2.23 5.05 -34.00
CA SER A 296 3.68 5.05 -33.74
C SER A 296 4.13 4.01 -32.72
N LEU A 297 3.24 3.62 -31.80
CA LEU A 297 3.50 2.67 -30.71
C LEU A 297 3.06 1.23 -31.06
N GLY A 298 2.26 1.06 -32.12
CA GLY A 298 1.91 -0.23 -32.72
C GLY A 298 1.41 -1.27 -31.70
N ALA A 299 2.01 -2.46 -31.70
CA ALA A 299 1.62 -3.58 -30.84
C ALA A 299 1.71 -3.25 -29.34
N SER A 300 2.63 -2.39 -28.92
CA SER A 300 2.74 -1.97 -27.50
C SER A 300 1.52 -1.16 -27.05
N GLN A 301 0.97 -0.31 -27.93
CA GLN A 301 -0.27 0.40 -27.62
C GLN A 301 -1.46 -0.56 -27.51
N VAL A 302 -1.54 -1.56 -28.39
CA VAL A 302 -2.61 -2.57 -28.35
C VAL A 302 -2.58 -3.33 -27.02
N ARG A 303 -1.41 -3.85 -26.62
CA ARG A 303 -1.21 -4.53 -25.34
C ARG A 303 -1.57 -3.63 -24.14
N PHE A 304 -1.19 -2.35 -24.18
CA PHE A 304 -1.57 -1.40 -23.13
C PHE A 304 -3.09 -1.16 -23.05
N ASN A 305 -3.76 -1.02 -24.20
CA ASN A 305 -5.21 -0.85 -24.25
C ASN A 305 -5.95 -2.09 -23.70
N GLU A 306 -5.42 -3.30 -23.91
CA GLU A 306 -5.97 -4.53 -23.31
C GLU A 306 -5.82 -4.54 -21.79
N ILE A 307 -4.67 -4.09 -21.27
CA ILE A 307 -4.42 -3.97 -19.83
C ILE A 307 -5.37 -2.95 -19.20
N THR A 308 -5.54 -1.78 -19.79
CA THR A 308 -6.45 -0.76 -19.24
C THR A 308 -7.91 -1.22 -19.32
N ALA A 309 -8.34 -1.83 -20.42
CA ALA A 309 -9.69 -2.40 -20.53
C ALA A 309 -9.97 -3.49 -19.47
N LEU A 310 -8.97 -4.31 -19.15
CA LEU A 310 -9.03 -5.29 -18.07
C LEU A 310 -9.28 -4.65 -16.70
N LEU A 311 -8.50 -3.63 -16.36
CA LEU A 311 -8.61 -2.93 -15.09
C LEU A 311 -9.91 -2.12 -15.01
N GLU A 312 -10.34 -1.52 -16.11
CA GLU A 312 -11.63 -0.83 -16.20
C GLU A 312 -12.82 -1.77 -16.00
N ALA A 313 -12.72 -3.03 -16.43
CA ALA A 313 -13.76 -4.02 -16.16
C ALA A 313 -13.88 -4.32 -14.65
N VAL A 314 -12.74 -4.42 -13.94
CA VAL A 314 -12.73 -4.57 -12.48
C VAL A 314 -13.32 -3.33 -11.81
N GLN A 315 -12.89 -2.14 -12.23
CA GLN A 315 -13.38 -0.85 -11.74
C GLN A 315 -14.92 -0.77 -11.81
N LYS A 316 -15.50 -1.05 -12.98
CA LYS A 316 -16.96 -1.03 -13.18
C LYS A 316 -17.69 -1.99 -12.26
N ARG A 317 -17.10 -3.15 -11.99
CA ARG A 317 -17.65 -4.14 -11.05
C ARG A 317 -17.63 -3.65 -9.61
N VAL A 318 -16.54 -3.01 -9.16
CA VAL A 318 -16.47 -2.44 -7.82
C VAL A 318 -17.55 -1.36 -7.64
N ASP A 319 -17.76 -0.53 -8.66
CA ASP A 319 -18.81 0.49 -8.64
C ASP A 319 -20.22 -0.12 -8.63
N ALA A 320 -20.46 -1.15 -9.44
CA ALA A 320 -21.77 -1.82 -9.50
C ALA A 320 -22.14 -2.51 -8.19
N ALA A 321 -21.19 -3.19 -7.54
CA ALA A 321 -21.41 -3.85 -6.26
C ALA A 321 -21.73 -2.88 -5.11
N ALA A 322 -21.44 -1.58 -5.27
CA ALA A 322 -21.79 -0.55 -4.30
C ALA A 322 -23.17 0.08 -4.57
N ALA A 323 -23.82 -0.24 -5.69
CA ALA A 323 -25.15 0.26 -6.05
C ALA A 323 -26.29 -0.64 -5.55
N ASP A 324 -26.00 -1.89 -5.19
CA ASP A 324 -26.93 -2.80 -4.53
C ASP A 324 -26.70 -2.77 -3.00
N PRO A 325 -27.63 -2.20 -2.21
CA PRO A 325 -27.53 -2.13 -0.76
C PRO A 325 -27.73 -3.46 -0.04
#